data_AF-A0A936U6T5-F1
#
_entry.id   AF-A0A936U6T5-F1
#
_cell.length_a   1.000
_cell.length_b   1.000
_cell.length_c   1.000
_cell.angle_alpha   90.00
_cell.angle_beta   90.00
_cell.angle_gamma   90.00
#
_symmetry.space_group_name_H-M   'P 1'
#
loop_
_entity.id
_entity.type
_entity.pdbx_description
1 polymer ?
#
loop_
_entity_poly.entity_id
_entity_poly.type
_entity_poly.pdbx_seq_one_letter_code
_entity_poly.pdbx_strand_id
1 'polypeptide(L)'
;MARTAQAAPPEPEPEPEPEPEPAGLSFGSSFEDSGDAADPFGADLGGGGGLFADVFQAAAPPPPRPAAPPARAPAPAPAPAPTKPSAKGGRAAVEEARGLIGLGMHEDALALLSGVLGLEAAVARAQALREGGDAEAALRQLRLALMESNDDAPGLAEALFELSDLAARAGQRRVALRALEEISEFHPDHRAGEVAARVKALRRVLGR
;
A
#
# COMPACT_ATOMS: atom_id res chain seq x y z
N MET A 1 35.95 -13.66 -53.94
CA MET A 1 35.94 -12.40 -53.18
C MET A 1 34.55 -11.81 -53.26
N ALA A 2 33.72 -12.03 -52.23
CA ALA A 2 32.33 -11.59 -52.22
C ALA A 2 32.24 -10.14 -51.73
N ARG A 3 31.66 -9.26 -52.55
CA ARG A 3 31.37 -7.86 -52.19
C ARG A 3 30.11 -7.85 -51.33
N THR A 4 30.27 -7.57 -50.04
CA THR A 4 29.16 -7.24 -49.13
C THR A 4 28.56 -5.90 -49.54
N ALA A 5 27.29 -5.91 -49.92
CA ALA A 5 26.53 -4.69 -50.20
C ALA A 5 26.29 -3.93 -48.90
N GLN A 6 26.79 -2.70 -48.84
CA GLN A 6 26.61 -1.79 -47.72
C GLN A 6 25.19 -1.22 -47.80
N ALA A 7 24.34 -1.58 -46.84
CA ALA A 7 22.97 -1.08 -46.74
C ALA A 7 23.01 0.44 -46.51
N ALA A 8 22.24 1.17 -47.31
CA ALA A 8 22.09 2.61 -47.19
C ALA A 8 21.44 2.96 -45.84
N PRO A 9 21.87 4.04 -45.17
CA PRO A 9 21.29 4.48 -43.92
C PRO A 9 19.81 4.88 -44.14
N PRO A 10 18.93 4.61 -43.16
CA PRO A 10 17.52 4.96 -43.24
C PRO A 10 17.36 6.48 -43.32
N GLU A 11 16.43 6.93 -44.18
CA GLU A 11 16.09 8.34 -44.31
C GLU A 11 15.49 8.87 -43.00
N PRO A 12 15.82 10.12 -42.61
CA PRO A 12 15.28 10.72 -41.40
C PRO A 12 13.76 10.88 -41.52
N GLU A 13 13.05 10.41 -40.49
CA GLU A 13 11.59 10.58 -40.41
C GLU A 13 11.22 12.06 -40.34
N PRO A 14 10.14 12.49 -41.02
CA PRO A 14 9.69 13.88 -41.00
C PRO A 14 9.28 14.27 -39.58
N GLU A 15 9.81 15.40 -39.11
CA GLU A 15 9.48 15.95 -37.80
C GLU A 15 7.97 16.26 -37.72
N PRO A 16 7.31 15.93 -36.58
CA PRO A 16 5.89 16.22 -36.40
C PRO A 16 5.65 17.73 -36.39
N GLU A 17 4.71 18.17 -37.23
CA GLU A 17 4.27 19.57 -37.25
C GLU A 17 3.69 19.98 -35.88
N PRO A 18 3.97 21.20 -35.40
CA PRO A 18 3.47 21.67 -34.12
C PRO A 18 1.95 21.79 -34.14
N GLU A 19 1.28 21.10 -33.21
CA GLU A 19 -0.17 21.20 -33.05
C GLU A 19 -0.58 22.63 -32.63
N PRO A 20 -1.71 23.14 -33.16
CA PRO A 20 -2.21 24.47 -32.82
C PRO A 20 -2.64 24.51 -31.34
N GLU A 21 -2.08 25.46 -30.58
CA GLU A 21 -2.46 25.69 -29.19
C GLU A 21 -3.96 26.00 -29.06
N PRO A 22 -4.69 25.34 -28.14
CA PRO A 22 -6.09 25.64 -27.92
C PRO A 22 -6.23 27.05 -27.35
N ALA A 23 -6.98 27.90 -28.07
CA ALA A 23 -7.30 29.26 -27.67
C ALA A 23 -7.82 29.30 -26.22
N GLY A 24 -7.08 29.99 -25.36
CA GLY A 24 -7.35 30.09 -23.93
C GLY A 24 -8.75 30.62 -23.63
N LEU A 25 -9.58 29.78 -23.03
CA LEU A 25 -10.80 30.20 -22.37
C LEU A 25 -10.45 30.84 -21.02
N SER A 26 -10.32 32.16 -21.04
CA SER A 26 -10.25 33.00 -19.84
C SER A 26 -11.58 32.94 -19.08
N PHE A 27 -11.62 32.18 -17.98
CA PHE A 27 -12.68 32.29 -16.98
C PHE A 27 -12.29 33.35 -15.96
N GLY A 28 -12.79 34.57 -16.17
CA GLY A 28 -12.83 35.60 -15.15
C GLY A 28 -13.88 35.23 -14.10
N SER A 29 -13.45 34.75 -12.94
CA SER A 29 -14.27 34.71 -11.73
C SER A 29 -13.77 35.78 -10.77
N SER A 30 -14.38 36.95 -10.86
CA SER A 30 -14.50 37.87 -9.72
C SER A 30 -15.25 37.12 -8.63
N PHE A 31 -14.52 36.55 -7.68
CA PHE A 31 -15.10 36.09 -6.42
C PHE A 31 -14.97 37.24 -5.44
N GLU A 32 -16.10 37.90 -5.21
CA GLU A 32 -16.23 39.03 -4.32
C GLU A 32 -15.92 38.61 -2.88
N ASP A 33 -14.92 39.29 -2.34
CA ASP A 33 -14.82 39.84 -1.00
C ASP A 33 -16.14 39.84 -0.20
N SER A 34 -16.19 39.02 0.84
CA SER A 34 -17.09 39.07 2.00
C SER A 34 -16.50 38.08 3.00
N GLY A 35 -15.64 38.51 3.92
CA GLY A 35 -16.10 39.21 5.11
C GLY A 35 -16.55 38.16 6.13
N ASP A 36 -15.62 37.71 6.99
CA ASP A 36 -15.75 37.60 8.44
C ASP A 36 -14.61 36.72 8.97
N ALA A 37 -13.61 37.38 9.55
CA ALA A 37 -12.51 36.74 10.25
C ALA A 37 -13.00 36.29 11.63
N ALA A 38 -13.59 35.11 11.70
CA ALA A 38 -13.77 34.38 12.95
C ALA A 38 -12.67 33.32 13.05
N ASP A 39 -11.65 33.61 13.86
CA ASP A 39 -10.62 32.66 14.28
C ASP A 39 -11.25 31.37 14.86
N PRO A 40 -11.09 30.19 14.22
CA PRO A 40 -11.51 28.93 14.83
C PRO A 40 -10.41 28.33 15.72
N PHE A 41 -9.26 28.99 15.86
CA PHE A 41 -8.13 28.55 16.69
C PHE A 41 -8.02 29.34 17.99
N GLY A 42 -9.18 29.62 18.59
CA GLY A 42 -9.28 29.92 20.02
C GLY A 42 -8.59 28.82 20.81
N ALA A 43 -7.39 29.15 21.27
CA ALA A 43 -6.59 28.35 22.16
C ALA A 43 -7.33 28.10 23.47
N ASP A 44 -7.84 26.89 23.66
CA ASP A 44 -8.15 26.36 24.99
C ASP A 44 -8.19 24.81 24.98
N LEU A 45 -7.03 24.17 25.07
CA LEU A 45 -6.90 22.79 25.59
C LEU A 45 -5.61 22.67 26.42
N GLY A 46 -5.33 23.71 27.21
CA GLY A 46 -4.46 23.60 28.37
C GLY A 46 -5.29 23.14 29.56
N GLY A 47 -5.15 21.88 29.97
CA GLY A 47 -5.48 21.50 31.34
C GLY A 47 -6.37 20.28 31.49
N GLY A 48 -5.72 19.16 31.79
CA GLY A 48 -5.99 18.44 33.03
C GLY A 48 -7.41 17.92 33.25
N GLY A 49 -7.58 16.62 33.07
CA GLY A 49 -8.71 15.90 33.65
C GLY A 49 -8.95 14.59 32.94
N GLY A 50 -8.35 13.51 33.43
CA GLY A 50 -8.62 12.16 32.95
C GLY A 50 -10.09 11.81 33.16
N LEU A 51 -10.93 12.03 32.15
CA LEU A 51 -12.33 11.59 32.13
C LEU A 51 -12.51 10.15 31.64
N PHE A 52 -11.41 9.45 31.36
CA PHE A 52 -11.42 8.01 31.02
C PHE A 52 -10.83 7.12 32.13
N ALA A 53 -10.53 7.68 33.31
CA ALA A 53 -9.92 6.93 34.41
C ALA A 53 -10.92 6.22 35.36
N ASP A 54 -12.23 6.56 35.34
CA ASP A 54 -13.17 6.11 36.38
C ASP A 54 -14.41 5.33 35.91
N VAL A 55 -14.39 4.75 34.70
CA VAL A 55 -15.53 3.93 34.18
C VAL A 55 -15.22 2.43 34.13
N PHE A 56 -14.10 1.97 34.71
CA PHE A 56 -13.76 0.54 34.74
C PHE A 56 -13.26 0.02 36.09
N GLN A 57 -13.70 0.61 37.21
CA GLN A 57 -13.57 -0.06 38.51
C GLN A 57 -14.72 -1.06 38.72
N ALA A 58 -14.89 -1.97 37.76
CA ALA A 58 -15.67 -3.18 37.95
C ALA A 58 -14.84 -4.12 38.82
N ALA A 59 -15.41 -4.54 39.96
CA ALA A 59 -14.81 -5.51 40.85
C ALA A 59 -14.33 -6.73 40.04
N ALA A 60 -13.03 -7.02 40.16
CA ALA A 60 -12.44 -8.18 39.51
C ALA A 60 -13.23 -9.43 39.91
N PRO A 61 -13.76 -10.23 38.96
CA PRO A 61 -14.39 -11.49 39.29
C PRO A 61 -13.36 -12.39 40.00
N PRO A 62 -13.79 -13.20 40.98
CA PRO A 62 -12.90 -14.10 41.70
C PRO A 62 -12.16 -15.01 40.70
N PRO A 63 -10.89 -15.36 40.99
CA PRO A 63 -10.11 -16.20 40.08
C PRO A 63 -10.85 -17.53 39.85
N PRO A 64 -10.98 -17.99 38.59
CA PRO A 64 -11.58 -19.29 38.31
C PRO A 64 -10.75 -20.36 39.02
N ARG A 65 -11.45 -21.30 39.69
CA ARG A 65 -10.82 -22.47 40.29
C ARG A 65 -9.98 -23.19 39.22
N PRO A 66 -8.77 -23.68 39.54
CA PRO A 66 -7.97 -24.43 38.60
C PRO A 66 -8.77 -25.65 38.12
N ALA A 67 -9.09 -25.67 36.83
CA ALA A 67 -9.72 -26.81 36.19
C ALA A 67 -8.78 -28.02 36.28
N ALA A 68 -9.34 -29.18 36.59
CA ALA A 68 -8.60 -30.44 36.58
C ALA A 68 -7.89 -30.63 35.22
N PRO A 69 -6.65 -31.12 35.19
CA PRO A 69 -5.91 -31.29 33.95
C PRO A 69 -6.69 -32.24 33.01
N PRO A 70 -6.99 -31.83 31.76
CA PRO A 70 -7.60 -32.73 30.80
C PRO A 70 -6.66 -33.92 30.55
N ALA A 71 -7.25 -35.11 30.46
CA ALA A 71 -6.52 -36.32 30.08
C ALA A 71 -5.71 -36.04 28.81
N ARG A 72 -4.42 -36.41 28.83
CA ARG A 72 -3.48 -36.20 27.72
C ARG A 72 -4.09 -36.77 26.43
N ALA A 73 -4.41 -35.88 25.48
CA ALA A 73 -4.75 -36.28 24.13
C ALA A 73 -3.55 -37.03 23.50
N PRO A 74 -3.79 -38.05 22.66
CA PRO A 74 -2.73 -38.74 21.94
C PRO A 74 -1.93 -37.71 21.11
N ALA A 75 -0.61 -37.84 21.14
CA ALA A 75 0.29 -36.92 20.46
C ALA A 75 -0.10 -36.80 18.97
N PRO A 76 -0.29 -35.57 18.46
CA PRO A 76 -0.55 -35.38 17.03
C PRO A 76 0.63 -35.95 16.24
N ALA A 77 0.32 -36.64 15.15
CA ALA A 77 1.32 -37.15 14.21
C ALA A 77 2.29 -36.03 13.81
N PRO A 78 3.60 -36.32 13.66
CA PRO A 78 4.58 -35.32 13.31
C PRO A 78 4.17 -34.62 12.01
N ALA A 79 3.95 -33.31 12.09
CA ALA A 79 3.65 -32.50 10.92
C ALA A 79 4.75 -32.70 9.87
N PRO A 80 4.40 -32.88 8.58
CA PRO A 80 5.39 -33.02 7.53
C PRO A 80 6.35 -31.83 7.56
N ALA A 81 7.65 -32.12 7.50
CA ALA A 81 8.68 -31.09 7.54
C ALA A 81 8.43 -30.07 6.41
N PRO A 82 8.51 -28.75 6.68
CA PRO A 82 8.31 -27.73 5.67
C PRO A 82 9.40 -27.89 4.59
N THR A 83 9.00 -28.34 3.42
CA THR A 83 9.87 -28.37 2.25
C THR A 83 10.25 -26.95 1.89
N LYS A 84 11.55 -26.64 1.87
CA LYS A 84 12.08 -25.33 1.44
C LYS A 84 11.42 -24.92 0.11
N PRO A 85 10.71 -23.78 0.05
CA PRO A 85 10.13 -23.32 -1.20
C PRO A 85 11.26 -23.04 -2.19
N SER A 86 11.19 -23.68 -3.36
CA SER A 86 12.17 -23.50 -4.43
C SER A 86 12.02 -22.10 -5.00
N ALA A 87 13.03 -21.25 -4.85
CA ALA A 87 13.01 -19.83 -5.21
C ALA A 87 12.63 -19.55 -6.67
N LYS A 88 12.78 -20.52 -7.58
CA LYS A 88 12.34 -20.40 -8.98
C LYS A 88 10.81 -20.40 -9.16
N GLY A 89 10.06 -20.96 -8.22
CA GLY A 89 8.60 -20.98 -8.27
C GLY A 89 7.94 -19.67 -7.83
N GLY A 90 8.64 -18.85 -7.04
CA GLY A 90 8.03 -17.69 -6.38
C GLY A 90 7.50 -16.63 -7.35
N ARG A 91 8.31 -16.22 -8.33
CA ARG A 91 7.90 -15.17 -9.28
C ARG A 91 6.74 -15.61 -10.17
N ALA A 92 6.76 -16.85 -10.67
CA ALA A 92 5.66 -17.37 -11.48
C ALA A 92 4.35 -17.44 -10.67
N ALA A 93 4.44 -17.87 -9.40
CA ALA A 93 3.29 -17.89 -8.49
C ALA A 93 2.74 -16.47 -8.22
N VAL A 94 3.60 -15.46 -8.10
CA VAL A 94 3.16 -14.06 -7.93
C VAL A 94 2.40 -13.55 -9.17
N GLU A 95 2.91 -13.79 -10.37
CA GLU A 95 2.26 -13.37 -11.61
C GLU A 95 0.91 -14.10 -11.84
N GLU A 96 0.87 -15.41 -11.57
CA GLU A 96 -0.38 -16.18 -11.63
C GLU A 96 -1.39 -15.69 -10.57
N ALA A 97 -0.94 -15.41 -9.35
CA ALA A 97 -1.81 -14.84 -8.31
C ALA A 97 -2.36 -13.46 -8.69
N ARG A 98 -1.57 -12.60 -9.34
CA ARG A 98 -2.04 -11.31 -9.88
C ARG A 98 -3.14 -11.51 -10.92
N GLY A 99 -2.99 -12.50 -11.79
CA GLY A 99 -4.04 -12.91 -12.73
C GLY A 99 -5.33 -13.33 -12.02
N LEU A 100 -5.23 -14.19 -11.01
CA LEU A 100 -6.37 -14.65 -10.21
C LEU A 100 -7.08 -13.50 -9.48
N ILE A 101 -6.33 -12.54 -8.93
CA ILE A 101 -6.89 -11.33 -8.30
C ILE A 101 -7.71 -10.53 -9.31
N GLY A 102 -7.19 -10.33 -10.54
CA GLY A 102 -7.92 -9.64 -11.61
C GLY A 102 -9.20 -10.34 -12.06
N LEU A 103 -9.31 -11.65 -11.84
CA LEU A 103 -10.50 -12.47 -12.11
C LEU A 103 -11.46 -12.57 -10.93
N GLY A 104 -11.15 -11.95 -9.78
CA GLY A 104 -11.98 -12.05 -8.57
C GLY A 104 -11.75 -13.33 -7.75
N MET A 105 -10.76 -14.15 -8.11
CA MET A 105 -10.46 -15.44 -7.46
C MET A 105 -9.48 -15.25 -6.29
N HIS A 106 -9.90 -14.48 -5.28
CA HIS A 106 -9.02 -14.02 -4.21
C HIS A 106 -8.52 -15.17 -3.29
N GLU A 107 -9.38 -16.13 -2.98
CA GLU A 107 -9.01 -17.28 -2.14
C GLU A 107 -7.96 -18.17 -2.82
N ASP A 108 -8.11 -18.43 -4.12
CA ASP A 108 -7.14 -19.19 -4.91
C ASP A 108 -5.80 -18.47 -5.01
N ALA A 109 -5.82 -17.14 -5.18
CA ALA A 109 -4.60 -16.33 -5.15
C ALA A 109 -3.87 -16.43 -3.79
N LEU A 110 -4.60 -16.39 -2.68
CA LEU A 110 -4.02 -16.54 -1.34
C LEU A 110 -3.46 -17.94 -1.11
N ALA A 111 -4.17 -18.98 -1.58
CA ALA A 111 -3.69 -20.35 -1.52
C ALA A 111 -2.40 -20.54 -2.32
N LEU A 112 -2.33 -19.98 -3.53
CA LEU A 112 -1.15 -20.02 -4.39
C LEU A 112 0.05 -19.27 -3.77
N LEU A 113 -0.21 -18.14 -3.12
CA LEU A 113 0.81 -17.34 -2.42
C LEU A 113 1.21 -17.91 -1.05
N SER A 114 0.59 -19.02 -0.61
CA SER A 114 0.93 -19.67 0.65
C SER A 114 2.35 -20.23 0.60
N GLY A 115 3.21 -19.77 1.51
CA GLY A 115 4.63 -20.16 1.55
C GLY A 115 5.54 -19.44 0.55
N VAL A 116 5.01 -18.54 -0.29
CA VAL A 116 5.83 -17.68 -1.16
C VAL A 116 6.33 -16.48 -0.35
N LEU A 117 7.66 -16.34 -0.21
CA LEU A 117 8.27 -15.24 0.53
C LEU A 117 8.65 -14.08 -0.39
N GLY A 118 8.91 -12.91 0.20
CA GLY A 118 9.34 -11.72 -0.52
C GLY A 118 8.25 -10.65 -0.61
N LEU A 119 8.70 -9.43 -0.91
CA LEU A 119 7.86 -8.24 -0.86
C LEU A 119 6.80 -8.22 -1.96
N GLU A 120 7.14 -8.66 -3.19
CA GLU A 120 6.17 -8.81 -4.29
C GLU A 120 5.01 -9.76 -3.94
N ALA A 121 5.32 -10.90 -3.30
CA ALA A 121 4.30 -11.84 -2.83
C ALA A 121 3.46 -11.26 -1.69
N ALA A 122 4.06 -10.45 -0.81
CA ALA A 122 3.32 -9.73 0.23
C ALA A 122 2.36 -8.69 -0.35
N VAL A 123 2.78 -7.95 -1.39
CA VAL A 123 1.92 -7.02 -2.14
C VAL A 123 0.74 -7.75 -2.77
N ALA A 124 0.99 -8.86 -3.48
CA ALA A 124 -0.08 -9.63 -4.10
C ALA A 124 -1.06 -10.20 -3.06
N ARG A 125 -0.57 -10.67 -1.89
CA ARG A 125 -1.46 -11.09 -0.79
C ARG A 125 -2.28 -9.94 -0.21
N ALA A 126 -1.65 -8.77 -0.01
CA ALA A 126 -2.36 -7.58 0.47
C ALA A 126 -3.46 -7.15 -0.51
N GLN A 127 -3.19 -7.20 -1.82
CA GLN A 127 -4.19 -6.94 -2.86
C GLN A 127 -5.34 -7.96 -2.81
N ALA A 128 -5.04 -9.26 -2.75
CA ALA A 128 -6.07 -10.30 -2.63
C ALA A 128 -6.94 -10.12 -1.38
N LEU A 129 -6.34 -9.82 -0.22
CA LEU A 129 -7.07 -9.55 1.02
C LEU A 129 -7.95 -8.30 0.92
N ARG A 130 -7.43 -7.22 0.32
CA ARG A 130 -8.18 -5.97 0.11
C ARG A 130 -9.40 -6.20 -0.77
N GLU A 131 -9.25 -6.87 -1.92
CA GLU A 131 -10.36 -7.17 -2.82
C GLU A 131 -11.33 -8.18 -2.20
N GLY A 132 -10.85 -9.08 -1.34
CA GLY A 132 -11.66 -9.96 -0.50
C GLY A 132 -12.37 -9.27 0.68
N GLY A 133 -12.19 -7.96 0.86
CA GLY A 133 -12.86 -7.16 1.89
C GLY A 133 -12.11 -7.06 3.23
N ASP A 134 -10.96 -7.70 3.40
CA ASP A 134 -10.14 -7.63 4.61
C ASP A 134 -8.97 -6.65 4.47
N ALA A 135 -9.31 -5.36 4.31
CA ALA A 135 -8.33 -4.29 4.15
C ALA A 135 -7.42 -4.11 5.40
N GLU A 136 -7.91 -4.47 6.59
CA GLU A 136 -7.10 -4.38 7.80
C GLU A 136 -6.03 -5.47 7.86
N ALA A 137 -6.36 -6.72 7.50
CA ALA A 137 -5.36 -7.77 7.40
C ALA A 137 -4.34 -7.45 6.31
N ALA A 138 -4.78 -6.92 5.16
CA ALA A 138 -3.90 -6.46 4.10
C ALA A 138 -2.87 -5.44 4.62
N LEU A 139 -3.35 -4.40 5.34
CA LEU A 139 -2.48 -3.37 5.91
C LEU A 139 -1.48 -3.93 6.93
N ARG A 140 -1.94 -4.81 7.85
CA ARG A 140 -1.07 -5.43 8.86
C ARG A 140 0.02 -6.28 8.21
N GLN A 141 -0.36 -7.10 7.23
CA GLN A 141 0.57 -8.01 6.55
C GLN A 141 1.62 -7.24 5.76
N LEU A 142 1.23 -6.22 5.01
CA LEU A 142 2.15 -5.43 4.20
C LEU A 142 3.15 -4.66 5.07
N ARG A 143 2.73 -4.16 6.23
CA ARG A 143 3.63 -3.52 7.21
C ARG A 143 4.69 -4.47 7.75
N LEU A 144 4.30 -5.68 8.12
CA LEU A 144 5.25 -6.69 8.59
C LEU A 144 6.28 -7.02 7.51
N ALA A 145 5.82 -7.20 6.26
CA ALA A 145 6.72 -7.47 5.14
C ALA A 145 7.71 -6.32 4.87
N LEU A 146 7.25 -5.07 4.98
CA LEU A 146 8.12 -3.90 4.81
C LEU A 146 9.15 -3.77 5.95
N MET A 147 8.76 -4.05 7.20
CA MET A 147 9.68 -4.04 8.35
C MET A 147 10.79 -5.10 8.24
N GLU A 148 10.53 -6.20 7.56
CA GLU A 148 11.49 -7.29 7.32
C GLU A 148 12.30 -7.09 6.02
N SER A 149 11.92 -6.13 5.19
CA SER A 149 12.58 -5.86 3.91
C SER A 149 13.73 -4.87 4.05
N ASN A 150 14.67 -4.93 3.10
CA ASN A 150 15.74 -3.95 2.95
C ASN A 150 15.32 -2.86 1.96
N ASP A 151 15.98 -1.70 2.03
CA ASP A 151 15.70 -0.54 1.16
C ASP A 151 15.93 -0.84 -0.35
N ASP A 152 16.72 -1.87 -0.68
CA ASP A 152 16.97 -2.32 -2.05
C ASP A 152 16.06 -3.48 -2.49
N ALA A 153 15.04 -3.83 -1.70
CA ALA A 153 14.19 -4.98 -2.00
C ALA A 153 13.42 -4.78 -3.33
N PRO A 154 13.40 -5.78 -4.23
CA PRO A 154 12.57 -5.72 -5.41
C PRO A 154 11.10 -5.60 -5.00
N GLY A 155 10.39 -4.68 -5.64
CA GLY A 155 8.98 -4.38 -5.32
C GLY A 155 8.78 -3.39 -4.17
N LEU A 156 9.83 -2.77 -3.61
CA LEU A 156 9.68 -1.78 -2.53
C LEU A 156 8.76 -0.62 -2.91
N ALA A 157 8.99 -0.01 -4.08
CA ALA A 157 8.16 1.09 -4.57
C ALA A 157 6.68 0.68 -4.70
N GLU A 158 6.41 -0.53 -5.20
CA GLU A 158 5.05 -1.05 -5.34
C GLU A 158 4.41 -1.33 -3.97
N ALA A 159 5.18 -1.83 -3.01
CA ALA A 159 4.73 -2.07 -1.65
C ALA A 159 4.45 -0.78 -0.87
N LEU A 160 5.29 0.24 -1.01
CA LEU A 160 5.03 1.57 -0.43
C LEU A 160 3.78 2.20 -1.07
N PHE A 161 3.61 2.01 -2.38
CA PHE A 161 2.44 2.52 -3.10
C PHE A 161 1.15 1.87 -2.58
N GLU A 162 1.14 0.55 -2.46
CA GLU A 162 0.01 -0.23 -1.91
C GLU A 162 -0.24 0.09 -0.43
N LEU A 163 0.83 0.25 0.37
CA LEU A 163 0.73 0.70 1.77
C LEU A 163 0.03 2.06 1.86
N SER A 164 0.36 2.99 0.94
CA SER A 164 -0.24 4.32 0.95
C SER A 164 -1.76 4.27 0.71
N ASP A 165 -2.22 3.40 -0.18
CA ASP A 165 -3.63 3.23 -0.50
C ASP A 165 -4.40 2.64 0.69
N LEU A 166 -3.89 1.52 1.24
CA LEU A 166 -4.47 0.86 2.40
C LEU A 166 -4.49 1.78 3.63
N ALA A 167 -3.40 2.52 3.87
CA ALA A 167 -3.32 3.46 4.97
C ALA A 167 -4.30 4.62 4.80
N ALA A 168 -4.47 5.16 3.58
CA ALA A 168 -5.42 6.24 3.35
C ALA A 168 -6.87 5.79 3.59
N ARG A 169 -7.24 4.58 3.13
CA ARG A 169 -8.56 3.96 3.37
C ARG A 169 -8.81 3.70 4.86
N ALA A 170 -7.78 3.32 5.60
CA ALA A 170 -7.84 3.15 7.06
C ALA A 170 -7.84 4.48 7.83
N GLY A 171 -7.91 5.63 7.16
CA GLY A 171 -7.87 6.96 7.78
C GLY A 171 -6.48 7.41 8.25
N GLN A 172 -5.44 6.62 8.00
CA GLN A 172 -4.06 6.86 8.43
C GLN A 172 -3.30 7.76 7.42
N ARG A 173 -3.88 8.92 7.12
CA ARG A 173 -3.45 9.84 6.04
C ARG A 173 -1.99 10.29 6.16
N ARG A 174 -1.46 10.46 7.38
CA ARG A 174 -0.06 10.82 7.61
C ARG A 174 0.90 9.69 7.20
N VAL A 175 0.51 8.44 7.46
CA VAL A 175 1.30 7.27 7.03
C VAL A 175 1.26 7.14 5.52
N ALA A 176 0.09 7.33 4.91
CA ALA A 176 -0.06 7.33 3.46
C ALA A 176 0.81 8.40 2.79
N LEU A 177 0.81 9.63 3.32
CA LEU A 177 1.63 10.72 2.78
C LEU A 177 3.12 10.38 2.89
N ARG A 178 3.57 9.91 4.05
CA ARG A 178 4.98 9.53 4.26
C ARG A 178 5.44 8.47 3.26
N ALA A 179 4.63 7.43 3.05
CA ALA A 179 4.97 6.36 2.10
C ALA A 179 5.11 6.88 0.65
N LEU A 180 4.24 7.82 0.23
CA LEU A 180 4.34 8.42 -1.11
C LEU A 180 5.53 9.38 -1.24
N GLU A 181 5.85 10.13 -0.19
CA GLU A 181 7.04 10.99 -0.16
C GLU A 181 8.32 10.14 -0.29
N GLU A 182 8.37 9.00 0.39
CA GLU A 182 9.47 8.02 0.29
C GLU A 182 9.61 7.47 -1.14
N ILE A 183 8.51 7.11 -1.82
CA ILE A 183 8.55 6.73 -3.24
C ILE A 183 9.11 7.87 -4.10
N SER A 184 8.68 9.11 -3.87
CA SER A 184 9.16 10.25 -4.66
C SER A 184 10.65 10.56 -4.46
N GLU A 185 11.18 10.25 -3.28
CA GLU A 185 12.59 10.46 -2.94
C GLU A 185 13.49 9.35 -3.51
N PHE A 186 13.13 8.08 -3.31
CA PHE A 186 14.00 6.94 -3.62
C PHE A 186 13.66 6.26 -4.95
N HIS A 187 12.45 6.45 -5.48
CA HIS A 187 11.95 5.81 -6.69
C HIS A 187 11.19 6.81 -7.60
N PRO A 188 11.83 7.91 -8.04
CA PRO A 188 11.15 9.03 -8.71
C PRO A 188 10.43 8.63 -10.01
N ASP A 189 10.89 7.59 -10.71
CA ASP A 189 10.27 7.11 -11.95
C ASP A 189 9.03 6.23 -11.70
N HIS A 190 8.84 5.71 -10.48
CA HIS A 190 7.74 4.81 -10.18
C HIS A 190 6.42 5.57 -10.08
N ARG A 191 5.63 5.54 -11.16
CA ARG A 191 4.29 6.15 -11.23
C ARG A 191 4.30 7.64 -10.85
N ALA A 192 5.34 8.37 -11.26
CA ALA A 192 5.60 9.76 -10.85
C ALA A 192 4.35 10.66 -10.85
N GLY A 193 3.57 10.63 -11.94
CA GLY A 193 2.34 11.43 -12.07
C GLY A 193 1.26 11.07 -11.05
N GLU A 194 1.06 9.78 -10.79
CA GLU A 194 0.07 9.29 -9.82
C GLU A 194 0.50 9.60 -8.38
N VAL A 195 1.79 9.36 -8.06
CA VAL A 195 2.38 9.68 -6.76
C VAL A 195 2.24 11.17 -6.46
N ALA A 196 2.63 12.05 -7.39
CA ALA A 196 2.54 13.50 -7.23
C ALA A 196 1.09 13.97 -7.00
N ALA A 197 0.12 13.41 -7.76
CA ALA A 197 -1.29 13.73 -7.60
C ALA A 197 -1.82 13.34 -6.21
N ARG A 198 -1.47 12.13 -5.73
CA ARG A 198 -1.90 11.63 -4.40
C ARG A 198 -1.25 12.41 -3.26
N VAL A 199 0.03 12.76 -3.36
CA VAL A 199 0.73 13.63 -2.39
C VAL A 199 0.03 14.98 -2.28
N LYS A 200 -0.27 15.63 -3.41
CA LYS A 200 -0.99 16.91 -3.45
C LYS A 200 -2.37 16.80 -2.79
N ALA A 201 -3.11 15.74 -3.08
CA ALA A 201 -4.44 15.51 -2.49
C ALA A 201 -4.35 15.30 -0.96
N LEU A 202 -3.41 14.49 -0.48
CA LEU A 202 -3.21 14.24 0.95
C LEU A 202 -2.76 15.49 1.71
N ARG A 203 -1.86 16.30 1.14
CA ARG A 203 -1.44 17.57 1.75
C ARG A 203 -2.62 18.53 1.92
N ARG A 204 -3.46 18.67 0.89
CA ARG A 204 -4.71 19.46 0.96
C ARG A 204 -5.64 18.97 2.08
N VAL A 205 -5.87 17.66 2.19
CA VAL A 205 -6.73 17.08 3.25
C VAL A 205 -6.13 17.27 4.64
N LEU A 206 -4.81 17.35 4.75
CA LEU A 206 -4.09 17.57 6.01
C LEU A 206 -3.88 19.06 6.36
N GLY A 207 -4.29 19.99 5.50
CA GLY A 207 -4.07 21.43 5.69
C GLY A 207 -2.61 21.85 5.58
N ARG A 208 -1.84 21.20 4.70
CA ARG A 208 -0.43 21.49 4.40
C ARG A 208 -0.25 22.00 2.98
#